data_AF-A0A8D0HIP8-F1
#
_entry.id   AF-A0A8D0HIP8-F1
#
_cell.length_a   1.000
_cell.length_b   1.000
_cell.length_c   1.000
_cell.angle_alpha   90.00
_cell.angle_beta   90.00
_cell.angle_gamma   90.00
#
_symmetry.space_group_name_H-M   'P 1'
#
loop_
_entity.id
_entity.type
_entity.pdbx_description
1 polymer ?
#
loop_
_entity_poly.entity_id
_entity_poly.type
_entity_poly.pdbx_seq_one_letter_code
_entity_poly.pdbx_strand_id
1 'polypeptide(L)'
;MHAAQQSKTAHALTEHACPKKTKQPALPACPNSVLRQHKCIIACALVTSVQVAFKNGNSLSASFKLQVHGIVRRSSSFNTGRIEHLYKNPQAHIEGNMKLHYGDLTDSTCLVKIINEVKPTEIYNLGAQSHVKISFDLAEYTADVDGIGTLRLLDAIKTCGLINSVKFYQASTSELYGKVQEIPQKETTPFYPRSPYGAAKLYAYWIVVNFREAYNLFAVDCIVIGNSVLLVHCGGKQSVDSK
;
A
#
# COMPACT_ATOMS: atom_id res chain seq x y z
N MET A 1 -13.88 -37.67 -18.50
CA MET A 1 -15.13 -38.04 -17.80
C MET A 1 -15.05 -37.54 -16.36
N HIS A 2 -16.17 -37.02 -15.88
CA HIS A 2 -16.51 -36.65 -14.51
C HIS A 2 -15.93 -35.38 -13.86
N ALA A 3 -16.81 -34.37 -13.89
CA ALA A 3 -17.00 -33.35 -12.88
C ALA A 3 -17.36 -33.94 -11.51
N ALA A 4 -17.07 -33.20 -10.43
CA ALA A 4 -17.77 -33.31 -9.16
C ALA A 4 -17.86 -31.93 -8.47
N GLN A 5 -19.10 -31.47 -8.32
CA GLN A 5 -19.54 -30.34 -7.50
C GLN A 5 -19.73 -30.77 -6.03
N GLN A 6 -19.43 -29.81 -5.14
CA GLN A 6 -20.10 -29.46 -3.88
C GLN A 6 -20.19 -30.46 -2.70
N SER A 7 -19.76 -30.00 -1.51
CA SER A 7 -20.65 -29.82 -0.33
C SER A 7 -19.91 -29.16 0.85
N LYS A 8 -20.69 -28.42 1.64
CA LYS A 8 -20.38 -27.56 2.79
C LYS A 8 -20.01 -28.35 4.05
N THR A 9 -19.19 -27.77 4.93
CA THR A 9 -19.42 -27.77 6.39
C THR A 9 -18.62 -26.66 7.08
N ALA A 10 -19.34 -25.75 7.73
CA ALA A 10 -18.81 -24.79 8.69
C ALA A 10 -18.52 -25.52 10.01
N HIS A 11 -17.38 -25.23 10.64
CA HIS A 11 -17.13 -25.59 12.03
C HIS A 11 -16.87 -24.33 12.85
N ALA A 12 -17.73 -24.18 13.87
CA ALA A 12 -17.74 -23.12 14.86
C ALA A 12 -16.48 -23.09 15.71
N LEU A 13 -16.02 -21.89 16.07
CA LEU A 13 -15.14 -21.67 17.20
C LEU A 13 -15.91 -20.89 18.26
N THR A 14 -15.91 -21.50 19.44
CA THR A 14 -16.61 -21.19 20.67
C THR A 14 -16.18 -19.86 21.31
N GLU A 15 -17.18 -19.10 21.77
CA GLU A 15 -17.03 -17.92 22.62
C GLU A 15 -16.53 -18.32 24.01
N HIS A 16 -15.41 -17.73 24.45
CA HIS A 16 -15.02 -17.73 25.87
C HIS A 16 -15.41 -16.41 26.52
N ALA A 17 -16.30 -16.50 27.52
CA ALA A 17 -16.83 -15.41 28.31
C ALA A 17 -15.75 -14.69 29.15
N CYS A 18 -15.79 -13.35 29.15
CA CYS A 18 -14.98 -12.48 30.00
C CYS A 18 -15.76 -12.12 31.29
N PRO A 19 -15.21 -12.28 32.51
CA PRO A 19 -15.94 -12.08 33.76
C PRO A 19 -16.07 -10.61 34.17
N LYS A 20 -17.16 -10.32 34.89
CA LYS A 20 -17.67 -8.99 35.28
C LYS A 20 -16.79 -8.24 36.31
N LYS A 21 -16.59 -6.95 36.02
CA LYS A 21 -16.44 -5.75 36.89
C LYS A 21 -15.97 -5.92 38.35
N THR A 22 -14.80 -5.34 38.65
CA THR A 22 -14.45 -4.80 39.98
C THR A 22 -14.30 -3.26 39.91
N LYS A 23 -14.89 -2.57 40.89
CA LYS A 23 -14.94 -1.11 41.04
C LYS A 23 -13.55 -0.56 41.39
N GLN A 24 -13.12 0.52 40.72
CA GLN A 24 -12.01 1.37 41.17
C GLN A 24 -12.56 2.77 41.58
N PRO A 25 -11.97 3.41 42.61
CA PRO A 25 -12.48 4.66 43.20
C PRO A 25 -12.23 5.89 42.31
N ALA A 26 -13.15 6.85 42.39
CA ALA A 26 -13.11 8.11 41.65
C ALA A 26 -11.98 9.04 42.17
N LEU A 27 -11.14 9.52 41.24
CA LEU A 27 -10.15 10.57 41.49
C LEU A 27 -10.77 11.97 41.26
N PRO A 28 -10.31 13.01 41.98
CA PRO A 28 -10.97 14.31 42.05
C PRO A 28 -10.82 15.12 40.76
N ALA A 29 -11.89 15.82 40.39
CA ALA A 29 -11.93 16.75 39.27
C ALA A 29 -10.99 17.94 39.53
N CYS A 30 -10.05 18.20 38.62
CA CYS A 30 -9.27 19.43 38.55
C CYS A 30 -9.79 20.35 37.42
N PRO A 31 -9.65 21.68 37.57
CA PRO A 31 -10.45 22.66 36.86
C PRO A 31 -9.92 22.96 35.45
N ASN A 32 -10.82 23.42 34.60
CA ASN A 32 -10.55 24.02 33.28
C ASN A 32 -9.30 24.92 33.28
N SER A 33 -8.42 24.74 32.28
CA SER A 33 -7.70 25.78 31.52
C SER A 33 -6.26 25.43 31.10
N VAL A 34 -6.05 24.43 30.24
CA VAL A 34 -4.92 24.51 29.27
C VAL A 34 -5.35 23.80 27.99
N LEU A 35 -5.46 24.57 26.91
CA LEU A 35 -5.66 24.11 25.53
C LEU A 35 -4.54 23.13 25.12
N ARG A 36 -4.75 21.83 25.34
CA ARG A 36 -4.04 20.80 24.58
C ARG A 36 -4.72 20.66 23.22
N GLN A 37 -4.21 21.41 22.25
CA GLN A 37 -4.38 21.09 20.83
C GLN A 37 -3.82 19.67 20.60
N HIS A 38 -4.65 18.65 20.80
CA HIS A 38 -4.38 17.34 20.26
C HIS A 38 -4.49 17.50 18.73
N LYS A 39 -3.35 17.63 18.05
CA LYS A 39 -3.24 17.35 16.62
C LYS A 39 -3.78 15.94 16.44
N CYS A 40 -5.06 15.84 16.06
CA CYS A 40 -5.65 14.63 15.55
C CYS A 40 -4.88 14.35 14.25
N ILE A 41 -3.88 13.49 14.29
CA ILE A 41 -3.16 13.04 13.09
C ILE A 41 -4.18 12.21 12.31
N ILE A 42 -4.92 12.86 11.41
CA ILE A 42 -5.72 12.17 10.41
C ILE A 42 -4.70 11.46 9.53
N ALA A 43 -4.55 10.16 9.72
CA ALA A 43 -3.65 9.40 8.86
C ALA A 43 -4.24 9.40 7.43
N CYS A 44 -3.40 9.79 6.49
CA CYS A 44 -3.75 10.07 5.11
C CYS A 44 -2.98 9.08 4.24
N ALA A 45 -3.70 8.18 3.58
CA ALA A 45 -3.15 7.11 2.77
C ALA A 45 -3.30 7.45 1.28
N LEU A 46 -2.20 7.41 0.53
CA LEU A 46 -2.21 7.55 -0.92
C LEU A 46 -2.03 6.17 -1.58
N VAL A 47 -3.00 5.75 -2.39
CA VAL A 47 -2.99 4.46 -3.09
C VAL A 47 -2.89 4.69 -4.60
N THR A 48 -1.83 4.20 -5.22
CA THR A 48 -1.55 4.48 -6.65
C THR A 48 -2.42 3.65 -7.61
N SER A 49 -3.02 2.56 -7.13
CA SER A 49 -4.05 1.81 -7.86
C SER A 49 -5.17 1.36 -6.94
N VAL A 50 -6.19 2.22 -6.86
CA VAL A 50 -7.36 2.03 -6.01
C VAL A 50 -8.12 0.75 -6.38
N GLN A 51 -8.20 0.42 -7.67
CA GLN A 51 -8.91 -0.77 -8.14
C GLN A 51 -8.31 -2.10 -7.65
N VAL A 52 -7.00 -2.12 -7.39
CA VAL A 52 -6.30 -3.30 -6.87
C VAL A 52 -6.49 -3.42 -5.36
N ALA A 53 -6.53 -2.30 -4.63
CA ALA A 53 -6.72 -2.28 -3.18
C ALA A 53 -8.10 -2.81 -2.73
N PHE A 54 -9.17 -2.58 -3.51
CA PHE A 54 -10.54 -2.95 -3.14
C PHE A 54 -11.07 -4.20 -3.83
N LYS A 55 -10.19 -5.14 -4.24
CA LYS A 55 -10.58 -6.35 -4.99
C LYS A 55 -11.56 -7.29 -4.25
N ASN A 56 -11.73 -7.14 -2.93
CA ASN A 56 -12.55 -8.03 -2.08
C ASN A 56 -13.65 -7.31 -1.26
N GLY A 57 -14.08 -6.09 -1.61
CA GLY A 57 -15.22 -5.42 -0.96
C GLY A 57 -15.02 -4.98 0.50
N ASN A 58 -13.86 -5.25 1.11
CA ASN A 58 -13.51 -4.67 2.40
C ASN A 58 -12.90 -3.29 2.19
N SER A 59 -13.62 -2.26 2.62
CA SER A 59 -13.12 -0.90 2.55
C SER A 59 -12.03 -0.67 3.60
N LEU A 60 -10.80 -0.33 3.18
CA LEU A 60 -9.76 0.23 4.06
C LEU A 60 -10.27 1.46 4.86
N SER A 61 -11.35 2.11 4.42
CA SER A 61 -11.95 3.26 5.08
C SER A 61 -12.90 2.92 6.25
N ALA A 62 -13.38 1.68 6.37
CA ALA A 62 -14.47 1.35 7.31
C ALA A 62 -14.00 1.17 8.76
N SER A 63 -12.73 0.78 8.98
CA SER A 63 -12.21 0.46 10.32
C SER A 63 -11.31 1.52 10.92
N PHE A 64 -10.74 2.41 10.11
CA PHE A 64 -9.83 3.46 10.57
C PHE A 64 -10.33 4.82 10.04
N LYS A 65 -10.34 5.85 10.88
CA LYS A 65 -10.68 7.25 10.51
C LYS A 65 -9.61 7.87 9.59
N LEU A 66 -9.34 7.22 8.46
CA LEU A 66 -8.32 7.60 7.49
C LEU A 66 -8.96 8.35 6.34
N GLN A 67 -8.31 9.43 5.91
CA GLN A 67 -8.56 9.98 4.58
C GLN A 67 -7.80 9.13 3.55
N VAL A 68 -8.54 8.58 2.60
CA VAL A 68 -7.99 7.72 1.55
C VAL A 68 -7.96 8.52 0.25
N HIS A 69 -6.76 8.73 -0.26
CA HIS A 69 -6.54 9.34 -1.56
C HIS A 69 -6.13 8.28 -2.56
N GLY A 70 -6.77 8.31 -3.72
CA GLY A 70 -6.53 7.34 -4.78
C GLY A 70 -6.05 7.99 -6.06
N ILE A 71 -5.06 7.39 -6.73
CA ILE A 71 -4.69 7.79 -8.10
C ILE A 71 -5.41 6.89 -9.08
N VAL A 72 -6.09 7.50 -10.05
CA VAL A 72 -6.81 6.80 -11.11
C VAL A 72 -6.35 7.29 -12.49
N ARG A 73 -6.14 6.35 -13.40
CA ARG A 73 -5.84 6.67 -14.80
C ARG A 73 -7.09 7.23 -15.48
N ARG A 74 -6.89 8.22 -16.35
CA ARG A 74 -7.95 8.68 -17.25
C ARG A 74 -8.28 7.56 -18.24
N SER A 75 -9.56 7.28 -18.41
CA SER A 75 -10.07 6.28 -19.36
C SER A 75 -11.28 6.86 -20.08
N SER A 76 -11.44 6.57 -21.37
CA SER A 76 -12.62 6.95 -22.16
C SER A 76 -13.87 6.17 -21.77
N SER A 77 -13.70 5.01 -21.13
CA SER A 77 -14.76 4.20 -20.55
C SER A 77 -14.68 4.21 -19.02
N PHE A 78 -15.81 3.97 -18.34
CA PHE A 78 -15.85 3.83 -16.89
C PHE A 78 -14.95 2.68 -16.44
N ASN A 79 -13.77 3.02 -15.92
CA ASN A 79 -12.79 2.06 -15.38
C ASN A 79 -13.01 1.83 -13.87
N THR A 80 -13.97 2.52 -13.28
CA THR A 80 -14.24 2.60 -11.85
C THR A 80 -15.13 1.50 -11.27
N GLY A 81 -15.60 0.54 -12.07
CA GLY A 81 -16.61 -0.44 -11.63
C GLY A 81 -16.25 -1.26 -10.38
N ARG A 82 -14.96 -1.48 -10.08
CA ARG A 82 -14.53 -2.17 -8.85
C ARG A 82 -14.70 -1.36 -7.57
N ILE A 83 -14.69 -0.03 -7.67
CA ILE A 83 -14.73 0.89 -6.54
C ILE A 83 -16.01 1.72 -6.53
N GLU A 84 -16.86 1.57 -7.55
CA GLU A 84 -18.17 2.22 -7.68
C GLU A 84 -19.09 2.00 -6.47
N HIS A 85 -19.04 0.83 -5.84
CA HIS A 85 -19.79 0.56 -4.61
C HIS A 85 -19.33 1.38 -3.39
N LEU A 86 -18.14 2.00 -3.46
CA LEU A 86 -17.57 2.86 -2.41
C LEU A 86 -17.92 4.34 -2.63
N TYR A 87 -18.54 4.71 -3.76
CA TYR A 87 -19.05 6.05 -4.01
C TYR A 87 -20.33 6.05 -4.86
N LYS A 88 -21.41 6.55 -4.27
CA LYS A 88 -22.72 6.82 -4.87
C LYS A 88 -22.68 7.72 -6.11
N ASN A 89 -21.67 8.59 -6.28
CA ASN A 89 -21.55 9.41 -7.50
C ASN A 89 -20.18 9.25 -8.21
N PRO A 90 -20.11 8.43 -9.29
CA PRO A 90 -18.89 8.21 -10.08
C PRO A 90 -18.30 9.46 -10.72
N GLN A 91 -19.08 10.53 -10.93
CA GLN A 91 -18.62 11.77 -11.53
C GLN A 91 -18.00 12.74 -10.50
N ALA A 92 -18.36 12.61 -9.22
CA ALA A 92 -17.93 13.55 -8.18
C ALA A 92 -16.50 13.28 -7.69
N HIS A 93 -15.98 12.05 -7.86
CA HIS A 93 -14.63 11.62 -7.41
C HIS A 93 -14.28 11.91 -5.94
N ILE A 94 -15.26 12.28 -5.13
CA ILE A 94 -15.16 12.63 -3.71
C ILE A 94 -16.38 12.03 -3.03
N GLU A 95 -16.17 11.11 -2.09
CA GLU A 95 -17.24 10.60 -1.25
C GLU A 95 -16.75 10.21 0.15
N GLY A 96 -17.36 10.80 1.17
CA GLY A 96 -16.94 10.59 2.56
C GLY A 96 -15.46 10.96 2.76
N ASN A 97 -14.68 9.98 3.23
CA ASN A 97 -13.25 10.15 3.48
C ASN A 97 -12.37 9.75 2.27
N MET A 98 -12.96 9.42 1.11
CA MET A 98 -12.22 9.02 -0.08
C MET A 98 -12.23 10.11 -1.15
N LYS A 99 -11.04 10.42 -1.69
CA LYS A 99 -10.86 11.37 -2.81
C LYS A 99 -9.98 10.77 -3.90
N LEU A 100 -10.47 10.80 -5.14
CA LEU A 100 -9.73 10.31 -6.30
C LEU A 100 -9.08 11.46 -7.05
N HIS A 101 -7.86 11.23 -7.53
CA HIS A 101 -7.06 12.15 -8.31
C HIS A 101 -6.69 11.50 -9.63
N TYR A 102 -6.79 12.24 -10.72
CA TYR A 102 -6.28 11.74 -11.99
C TYR A 102 -4.76 11.79 -12.02
N GLY A 103 -4.13 10.69 -12.40
CA GLY A 103 -2.69 10.61 -12.60
C GLY A 103 -2.22 9.30 -13.19
N ASP A 104 -0.96 9.27 -13.60
CA ASP A 104 -0.26 8.07 -14.06
C ASP A 104 1.13 7.98 -13.40
N LEU A 105 1.61 6.76 -13.20
CA LEU A 105 2.95 6.50 -12.68
C LEU A 105 4.05 6.91 -13.67
N THR A 106 3.71 7.15 -14.94
CA THR A 106 4.64 7.64 -15.96
C THR A 106 4.78 9.18 -15.95
N ASP A 107 3.87 9.92 -15.30
CA ASP A 107 3.88 11.38 -15.24
C ASP A 107 4.39 11.90 -13.90
N SER A 108 5.67 12.26 -13.86
CA SER A 108 6.33 12.80 -12.66
C SER A 108 5.68 14.08 -12.14
N THR A 109 5.20 14.97 -13.01
CA THR A 109 4.66 16.27 -12.58
C THR A 109 3.34 16.10 -11.84
N CYS A 110 2.50 15.18 -12.34
CA CYS A 110 1.25 14.81 -11.71
C CYS A 110 1.49 14.19 -10.33
N LEU A 111 2.44 13.26 -10.20
CA LEU A 111 2.76 12.61 -8.92
C LEU A 111 3.24 13.62 -7.87
N VAL A 112 4.15 14.53 -8.25
CA VAL A 112 4.62 15.61 -7.37
C VAL A 112 3.46 16.49 -6.92
N LYS A 113 2.59 16.91 -7.85
CA LYS A 113 1.42 17.71 -7.53
C LYS A 113 0.51 17.02 -6.50
N ILE A 114 0.14 15.76 -6.75
CA ILE A 114 -0.75 15.00 -5.87
C ILE A 114 -0.12 14.82 -4.48
N ILE A 115 1.16 14.41 -4.40
CA ILE A 115 1.84 14.22 -3.12
C ILE A 115 1.96 15.54 -2.36
N ASN A 116 2.23 16.65 -3.06
CA ASN A 116 2.34 17.97 -2.45
C ASN A 116 1.00 18.50 -1.93
N GLU A 117 -0.11 18.26 -2.64
CA GLU A 117 -1.46 18.66 -2.22
C GLU A 117 -2.00 17.78 -1.07
N VAL A 118 -1.76 16.46 -1.15
CA VAL A 118 -2.31 15.48 -0.19
C VAL A 118 -1.48 15.41 1.09
N LYS A 119 -0.17 15.64 1.02
CA LYS A 119 0.79 15.48 2.12
C LYS A 119 0.55 14.17 2.92
N PRO A 120 0.61 13.00 2.26
CA PRO A 120 0.24 11.73 2.88
C PRO A 120 1.20 11.33 4.00
N THR A 121 0.66 10.62 5.00
CA THR A 121 1.47 9.96 6.05
C THR A 121 1.90 8.57 5.63
N GLU A 122 1.13 7.92 4.75
CA GLU A 122 1.42 6.58 4.22
C GLU A 122 1.15 6.54 2.71
N ILE A 123 2.05 5.91 1.96
CA ILE A 123 1.92 5.73 0.51
C ILE A 123 2.01 4.23 0.21
N TYR A 124 1.00 3.72 -0.48
CA TYR A 124 0.91 2.33 -0.93
C TYR A 124 1.02 2.29 -2.45
N ASN A 125 2.20 1.89 -2.95
CA ASN A 125 2.43 1.75 -4.38
C ASN A 125 1.94 0.39 -4.89
N LEU A 126 0.66 0.35 -5.30
CA LEU A 126 -0.01 -0.84 -5.83
C LEU A 126 -0.21 -0.79 -7.36
N GLY A 127 0.10 0.34 -8.00
CA GLY A 127 -0.01 0.53 -9.44
C GLY A 127 1.08 -0.22 -10.19
N ALA A 128 0.65 -1.00 -11.18
CA ALA A 128 1.53 -1.80 -12.02
C ALA A 128 0.80 -2.28 -13.28
N GLN A 129 1.57 -2.60 -14.33
CA GLN A 129 1.17 -3.56 -15.35
C GLN A 129 1.48 -4.96 -14.80
N SER A 130 0.51 -5.56 -14.11
CA SER A 130 0.71 -6.77 -13.29
C SER A 130 0.57 -8.12 -14.03
N HIS A 131 0.31 -8.12 -15.33
CA HIS A 131 0.12 -9.35 -16.09
C HIS A 131 1.43 -9.83 -16.72
N VAL A 132 1.99 -10.91 -16.15
CA VAL A 132 3.30 -11.48 -16.55
C VAL A 132 3.35 -11.79 -18.05
N LYS A 133 2.34 -12.45 -18.61
CA LYS A 133 2.32 -12.77 -20.06
C LYS A 133 2.37 -11.53 -20.95
N ILE A 134 1.58 -10.50 -20.64
CA ILE A 134 1.51 -9.24 -21.40
C ILE A 134 2.84 -8.47 -21.31
N SER A 135 3.60 -8.65 -20.22
CA SER A 135 4.90 -7.97 -20.08
C SER A 135 5.93 -8.38 -21.14
N PHE A 136 5.77 -9.53 -21.79
CA PHE A 136 6.64 -9.91 -22.92
C PHE A 136 6.33 -9.10 -24.18
N ASP A 137 5.07 -8.74 -24.39
CA ASP A 137 4.64 -7.99 -25.57
C ASP A 137 4.79 -6.46 -25.36
N LEU A 138 4.71 -6.01 -24.10
CA LEU A 138 4.79 -4.58 -23.70
C LEU A 138 5.92 -4.34 -22.69
N ALA A 139 7.10 -4.87 -22.96
CA ALA A 139 8.24 -4.86 -22.02
C ALA A 139 8.68 -3.45 -21.60
N GLU A 140 8.79 -2.51 -22.55
CA GLU A 140 9.19 -1.12 -22.28
C GLU A 140 8.19 -0.41 -21.38
N TYR A 141 6.89 -0.55 -21.69
CA TYR A 141 5.83 0.01 -20.88
C TYR A 141 5.80 -0.59 -19.47
N THR A 142 5.98 -1.91 -19.35
CA THR A 142 6.08 -2.56 -18.04
C THR A 142 7.29 -2.05 -17.25
N ALA A 143 8.45 -1.85 -17.89
CA ALA A 143 9.63 -1.30 -17.21
C ALA A 143 9.42 0.15 -16.75
N ASP A 144 8.78 0.97 -17.58
CA ASP A 144 8.52 2.38 -17.29
C ASP A 144 7.52 2.56 -16.13
N VAL A 145 6.46 1.75 -16.09
CA VAL A 145 5.45 1.82 -15.02
C VAL A 145 5.94 1.14 -13.74
N ASP A 146 6.37 -0.12 -13.82
CA ASP A 146 6.60 -0.94 -12.61
C ASP A 146 7.95 -0.66 -11.98
N GLY A 147 8.96 -0.36 -12.81
CA GLY A 147 10.30 0.01 -12.39
C GLY A 147 10.44 1.51 -12.15
N ILE A 148 10.47 2.29 -13.23
CA ILE A 148 10.75 3.73 -13.17
C ILE A 148 9.63 4.50 -12.45
N GLY A 149 8.37 4.08 -12.56
CA GLY A 149 7.26 4.68 -11.80
C GLY A 149 7.45 4.61 -10.29
N THR A 150 8.09 3.56 -9.77
CA THR A 150 8.45 3.46 -8.33
C THR A 150 9.49 4.53 -7.97
N LEU A 151 10.52 4.72 -8.80
CA LEU A 151 11.51 5.79 -8.61
C LEU A 151 10.84 7.17 -8.64
N ARG A 152 9.96 7.44 -9.61
CA ARG A 152 9.26 8.73 -9.73
C ARG A 152 8.46 9.07 -8.47
N LEU A 153 7.82 8.09 -7.85
CA LEU A 153 7.13 8.29 -6.57
C LEU A 153 8.09 8.64 -5.43
N LEU A 154 9.20 7.89 -5.30
CA LEU A 154 10.20 8.13 -4.27
C LEU A 154 10.84 9.52 -4.43
N ASP A 155 11.16 9.92 -5.67
CA ASP A 155 11.66 11.25 -5.98
C ASP A 155 10.62 12.33 -5.72
N ALA A 156 9.34 12.08 -5.98
CA ALA A 156 8.27 13.02 -5.66
C ALA A 156 8.15 13.24 -4.14
N ILE A 157 8.27 12.18 -3.33
CA ILE A 157 8.32 12.27 -1.88
C ILE A 157 9.51 13.13 -1.43
N LYS A 158 10.69 12.87 -2.00
CA LYS A 158 11.92 13.63 -1.73
C LYS A 158 11.76 15.10 -2.07
N THR A 159 11.24 15.39 -3.27
CA THR A 159 11.00 16.74 -3.78
C THR A 159 10.01 17.51 -2.90
N CYS A 160 9.00 16.82 -2.35
CA CYS A 160 8.02 17.43 -1.44
C CYS A 160 8.54 17.62 0.00
N GLY A 161 9.77 17.20 0.31
CA GLY A 161 10.37 17.29 1.63
C GLY A 161 9.77 16.33 2.66
N LEU A 162 9.18 15.21 2.22
CA LEU A 162 8.40 14.30 3.07
C LEU A 162 9.15 13.05 3.55
N ILE A 163 10.45 12.95 3.26
CA ILE A 163 11.28 11.78 3.57
C ILE A 163 11.19 11.33 5.03
N ASN A 164 11.13 12.28 5.97
CA ASN A 164 11.15 11.98 7.40
C ASN A 164 9.75 11.77 8.01
N SER A 165 8.68 11.99 7.24
CA SER A 165 7.30 11.99 7.76
C SER A 165 6.42 10.90 7.17
N VAL A 166 6.79 10.33 6.03
CA VAL A 166 5.97 9.37 5.29
C VAL A 166 6.49 7.95 5.42
N LYS A 167 5.56 6.99 5.43
CA LYS A 167 5.86 5.57 5.30
C LYS A 167 5.52 5.10 3.89
N PHE A 168 6.47 4.47 3.20
CA PHE A 168 6.30 3.99 1.85
C PHE A 168 6.22 2.47 1.81
N TYR A 169 5.21 1.93 1.11
CA TYR A 169 5.00 0.50 0.95
C TYR A 169 5.01 0.15 -0.54
N GLN A 170 5.95 -0.68 -0.94
CA GLN A 170 6.08 -1.18 -2.31
C GLN A 170 5.41 -2.54 -2.45
N ALA A 171 4.54 -2.69 -3.45
CA ALA A 171 4.03 -4.00 -3.86
C ALA A 171 5.10 -4.75 -4.67
N SER A 172 5.82 -5.63 -3.98
CA SER A 172 6.77 -6.59 -4.54
C SER A 172 6.08 -7.97 -4.71
N THR A 173 6.77 -8.94 -5.32
CA THR A 173 6.11 -10.15 -5.84
C THR A 173 7.00 -11.38 -5.76
N SER A 174 6.41 -12.57 -5.61
CA SER A 174 7.13 -13.84 -5.73
C SER A 174 7.80 -14.04 -7.10
N GLU A 175 7.37 -13.31 -8.15
CA GLU A 175 8.01 -13.32 -9.48
C GLU A 175 9.48 -12.87 -9.46
N LEU A 176 9.91 -12.19 -8.38
CA LEU A 176 11.33 -11.85 -8.15
C LEU A 176 12.21 -13.11 -8.06
N TYR A 177 11.68 -14.21 -7.53
CA TYR A 177 12.43 -15.46 -7.37
C TYR A 177 12.52 -16.28 -8.66
N GLY A 178 11.63 -16.05 -9.63
CA GLY A 178 11.55 -16.72 -10.94
C GLY A 178 12.15 -18.14 -10.98
N LYS A 179 13.42 -18.27 -11.40
CA LYS A 179 14.16 -19.53 -11.25
C LYS A 179 14.59 -19.70 -9.79
N VAL A 180 13.73 -20.36 -9.02
CA VAL A 180 13.90 -20.60 -7.58
C VAL A 180 15.27 -21.21 -7.27
N GLN A 181 15.99 -20.58 -6.33
CA GLN A 181 17.28 -21.06 -5.83
C GLN A 181 17.16 -21.85 -4.52
N GLU A 182 16.12 -21.58 -3.70
CA GLU A 182 15.88 -22.24 -2.41
C GLU A 182 14.39 -22.56 -2.23
N ILE A 183 14.08 -23.67 -1.54
CA ILE A 183 12.72 -24.09 -1.22
C ILE A 183 12.66 -24.44 0.29
N PRO A 184 11.75 -23.83 1.08
CA PRO A 184 10.84 -22.74 0.72
C PRO A 184 11.57 -21.42 0.51
N GLN A 185 10.99 -20.51 -0.27
CA GLN A 185 11.55 -19.17 -0.45
C GLN A 185 11.38 -18.34 0.83
N LYS A 186 12.42 -17.58 1.17
CA LYS A 186 12.48 -16.65 2.30
C LYS A 186 13.09 -15.33 1.83
N GLU A 187 13.08 -14.31 2.67
CA GLU A 187 13.57 -12.95 2.37
C GLU A 187 15.05 -12.91 1.96
N THR A 188 15.82 -13.93 2.35
CA THR A 188 17.24 -14.09 2.04
C THR A 188 17.50 -14.93 0.79
N THR A 189 16.47 -15.53 0.20
CA THR A 189 16.60 -16.33 -1.01
C THR A 189 17.04 -15.45 -2.19
N PRO A 190 18.07 -15.82 -2.97
CA PRO A 190 18.52 -15.01 -4.09
C PRO A 190 17.44 -14.82 -5.17
N PHE A 191 17.33 -13.60 -5.70
CA PHE A 191 16.41 -13.28 -6.79
C PHE A 191 16.93 -13.78 -8.14
N TYR A 192 16.02 -14.28 -8.98
CA TYR A 192 16.30 -14.69 -10.35
C TYR A 192 15.05 -14.52 -11.22
N PRO A 193 14.73 -13.28 -11.65
CA PRO A 193 13.53 -13.02 -12.44
C PRO A 193 13.60 -13.68 -13.82
N ARG A 194 12.43 -14.05 -14.36
CA ARG A 194 12.29 -14.77 -15.66
C ARG A 194 11.31 -14.09 -16.62
N SER A 195 10.95 -12.84 -16.38
CA SER A 195 10.06 -12.03 -17.22
C SER A 195 10.45 -10.55 -17.16
N PRO A 196 10.06 -9.74 -18.17
CA PRO A 196 10.21 -8.28 -18.10
C PRO A 196 9.52 -7.68 -16.87
N TYR A 197 8.35 -8.20 -16.49
CA TYR A 197 7.67 -7.85 -15.23
C TYR A 197 8.55 -8.12 -14.00
N GLY A 198 9.12 -9.33 -13.89
CA GLY A 198 10.00 -9.69 -12.77
C GLY A 198 11.25 -8.82 -12.71
N ALA A 199 11.85 -8.49 -13.86
CA ALA A 199 13.01 -7.60 -13.95
C ALA A 199 12.67 -6.15 -13.53
N ALA A 200 11.54 -5.62 -13.99
CA ALA A 200 11.06 -4.28 -13.60
C ALA A 200 10.75 -4.21 -12.09
N LYS A 201 10.10 -5.24 -11.53
CA LYS A 201 9.85 -5.33 -10.09
C LYS A 201 11.14 -5.51 -9.28
N LEU A 202 12.16 -6.17 -9.81
CA LEU A 202 13.46 -6.28 -9.16
C LEU A 202 14.16 -4.93 -9.08
N TYR A 203 14.07 -4.11 -10.12
CA TYR A 203 14.53 -2.71 -10.07
C TYR A 203 13.79 -1.92 -8.98
N ALA A 204 12.46 -2.04 -8.94
CA ALA A 204 11.63 -1.36 -7.95
C ALA A 204 11.99 -1.76 -6.50
N TYR A 205 12.26 -3.05 -6.26
CA TYR A 205 12.73 -3.54 -4.97
C TYR A 205 14.04 -2.85 -4.57
N TRP A 206 15.06 -2.89 -5.44
CA TRP A 206 16.38 -2.35 -5.10
C TRP A 206 16.39 -0.83 -4.95
N ILE A 207 15.60 -0.09 -5.73
CA ILE A 207 15.53 1.35 -5.57
C ILE A 207 14.86 1.75 -4.25
N VAL A 208 13.89 0.97 -3.78
CA VAL A 208 13.25 1.17 -2.47
C VAL A 208 14.24 0.90 -1.34
N VAL A 209 15.00 -0.20 -1.42
CA VAL A 209 16.10 -0.49 -0.48
C VAL A 209 17.10 0.66 -0.46
N ASN A 210 17.53 1.14 -1.62
CA ASN A 210 18.48 2.24 -1.73
C ASN A 210 17.96 3.55 -1.10
N PHE A 211 16.69 3.91 -1.30
CA PHE A 211 16.11 5.11 -0.67
C PHE A 211 16.01 4.99 0.84
N ARG A 212 15.70 3.79 1.35
CA ARG A 212 15.69 3.50 2.79
C ARG A 212 17.09 3.68 3.39
N GLU A 213 18.12 3.12 2.74
CA GLU A 213 19.49 3.15 3.27
C GLU A 213 20.17 4.51 3.09
N ALA A 214 19.98 5.17 1.95
CA ALA A 214 20.64 6.44 1.64
C ALA A 214 19.99 7.66 2.33
N TYR A 215 18.66 7.63 2.53
CA TYR A 215 17.91 8.78 3.05
C TYR A 215 17.17 8.51 4.36
N ASN A 216 17.32 7.31 4.95
CA ASN A 216 16.57 6.88 6.14
C ASN A 216 15.04 6.98 5.97
N LEU A 217 14.54 6.88 4.74
CA LEU A 217 13.10 6.82 4.47
C LEU A 217 12.53 5.54 5.08
N PHE A 218 11.40 5.64 5.80
CA PHE A 218 10.64 4.45 6.17
C PHE A 218 10.03 3.85 4.90
N ALA A 219 10.68 2.83 4.33
CA ALA A 219 10.21 2.13 3.15
C ALA A 219 10.27 0.61 3.32
N VAL A 220 9.20 -0.09 2.94
CA VAL A 220 9.08 -1.55 3.10
C VAL A 220 8.66 -2.18 1.78
N ASP A 221 9.33 -3.28 1.44
CA ASP A 221 8.96 -4.15 0.34
C ASP A 221 8.05 -5.27 0.83
N CYS A 222 6.84 -5.34 0.30
CA CYS A 222 5.87 -6.38 0.60
C CYS A 222 5.94 -7.46 -0.48
N ILE A 223 6.66 -8.56 -0.23
CA ILE A 223 6.76 -9.69 -1.17
C ILE A 223 5.58 -10.64 -0.92
N VAL A 224 4.62 -10.66 -1.83
CA VAL A 224 3.47 -11.57 -1.76
C VAL A 224 3.84 -12.92 -2.38
N ILE A 225 3.72 -14.00 -1.61
CA ILE A 225 3.90 -15.40 -2.05
C ILE A 225 2.59 -16.16 -1.78
N GLY A 226 1.80 -16.39 -2.81
CA GLY A 226 0.48 -17.04 -2.66
C GLY A 226 -0.45 -16.25 -1.73
N ASN A 227 -0.82 -16.84 -0.58
CA ASN A 227 -1.64 -16.21 0.45
C ASN A 227 -0.82 -15.56 1.60
N SER A 228 0.50 -15.64 1.54
CA SER A 228 1.40 -15.12 2.56
C SER A 228 2.10 -13.84 2.08
N VAL A 229 2.36 -12.91 3.00
CA VAL A 229 3.11 -11.68 2.74
C VAL A 229 4.38 -11.68 3.57
N LEU A 230 5.53 -11.67 2.90
CA LEU A 230 6.83 -11.45 3.54
C LEU A 230 7.10 -9.95 3.53
N LEU A 231 7.30 -9.36 4.71
CA LEU A 231 7.66 -7.95 4.85
C LEU A 231 9.18 -7.86 4.97
N VAL A 232 9.83 -7.38 3.91
CA VAL A 232 11.26 -7.15 3.94
C VAL A 232 11.54 -5.78 4.54
N HIS A 233 11.74 -5.77 5.85
CA HIS A 233 12.31 -4.64 6.58
C HIS A 233 13.75 -5.00 6.95
N CYS A 234 14.73 -4.49 6.20
CA CYS A 234 16.12 -4.64 6.61
C CYS A 234 16.33 -3.73 7.82
N GLY A 235 16.50 -4.32 9.00
CA GLY A 235 16.58 -3.62 10.27
C GLY A 235 17.82 -2.74 10.37
N GLY A 236 17.63 -1.42 10.23
CA GLY A 236 18.47 -0.42 10.87
C GLY A 236 17.87 -0.09 12.23
N LYS A 237 18.63 -0.24 13.32
CA LYS A 237 18.21 0.16 14.67
C LYS A 237 17.68 1.60 14.67
N GLN A 238 16.37 1.80 14.82
CA GLN A 238 15.86 3.03 15.40
C GLN A 238 15.95 2.88 16.92
N SER A 239 17.10 3.23 17.49
CA SER A 239 17.15 3.60 18.90
C SER A 239 16.42 4.94 19.05
N VAL A 240 15.12 4.88 19.37
CA VAL A 240 14.41 6.03 19.89
C VAL A 240 14.80 6.14 21.36
N ASP A 241 15.93 6.79 21.63
CA ASP A 241 16.22 7.26 22.98
C ASP A 241 15.28 8.42 23.28
N SER A 242 14.27 8.15 24.10
CA SER A 242 13.46 9.18 24.75
C SER A 242 14.32 9.88 25.81
N LYS A 243 14.71 11.12 25.52
CA LYS A 243 15.00 12.17 26.52
C LYS A 243 14.37 13.48 26.07
#